data_AF-A0A524CQ85-F1
#
_entry.id   AF-A0A524CQ85-F1
#
_cell.length_a   1.000
_cell.length_b   1.000
_cell.length_c   1.000
_cell.angle_alpha   90.00
_cell.angle_beta   90.00
_cell.angle_gamma   90.00
#
_symmetry.space_group_name_H-M   'P 1'
#
loop_
_entity.id
_entity.type
_entity.pdbx_description
1 polymer ?
#
loop_
_entity_poly.entity_id
_entity_poly.type
_entity_poly.pdbx_seq_one_letter_code
_entity_poly.pdbx_strand_id
1 'polypeptide(L)'
;MESLKIIKKIPFIHCAKGPDACEECRIAQAKGLSFALIRVYLRERTSARPTTEVYVGCRRVVGEYDIIKRFKSKDDAKKYAIKHRIEITFD
;
A
#
# COMPACT_ATOMS: atom_id res chain seq x y z
N MET A 1 4.78 -2.51 -17.23
CA MET A 1 5.48 -1.90 -16.08
C MET A 1 5.32 -2.85 -14.90
N GLU A 2 6.41 -3.32 -14.32
CA GLU A 2 6.35 -4.34 -13.26
C GLU A 2 5.71 -3.75 -12.00
N SER A 3 4.62 -4.37 -11.56
CA SER A 3 3.91 -3.99 -10.35
C SER A 3 3.34 -5.23 -9.70
N LEU A 4 3.31 -5.23 -8.37
CA LEU A 4 2.77 -6.31 -7.56
C LEU A 4 1.61 -5.78 -6.72
N LYS A 5 0.67 -6.66 -6.41
CA LYS A 5 -0.44 -6.33 -5.51
C LYS A 5 -0.27 -7.10 -4.22
N ILE A 6 -0.33 -6.40 -3.09
CA ILE A 6 -0.15 -7.00 -1.77
C ILE A 6 -1.19 -6.48 -0.80
N ILE A 7 -1.43 -7.26 0.25
CA ILE A 7 -2.23 -6.82 1.40
C ILE A 7 -1.28 -6.42 2.51
N LYS A 8 -1.27 -5.14 2.85
CA LYS A 8 -0.39 -4.59 3.89
C LYS A 8 -1.18 -3.75 4.89
N LYS A 9 -0.75 -3.75 6.15
CA LYS A 9 -1.29 -2.85 7.18
C LYS A 9 -0.53 -1.53 7.07
N ILE A 10 -1.22 -0.46 6.67
CA ILE A 10 -0.61 0.85 6.41
C ILE A 10 -1.45 1.99 7.02
N PRO A 11 -0.83 3.11 7.42
CA PRO A 11 -1.56 4.29 7.87
C PRO A 11 -2.34 4.93 6.73
N PHE A 12 -3.24 5.85 7.06
CA PHE A 12 -3.81 6.76 6.07
C PHE A 12 -2.76 7.80 5.70
N ILE A 13 -2.42 7.82 4.41
CA ILE A 13 -1.41 8.71 3.84
C ILE A 13 -2.06 9.43 2.67
N HIS A 14 -1.86 10.74 2.63
CA HIS A 14 -2.34 11.62 1.57
C HIS A 14 -1.28 11.82 0.47
N CYS A 15 0.02 11.90 0.81
CA CYS A 15 1.08 12.19 -0.16
C CYS A 15 2.43 11.55 0.21
N ALA A 16 3.42 11.68 -0.69
CA ALA A 16 4.79 11.17 -0.50
C ALA A 16 5.54 11.75 0.70
N LYS A 17 5.22 12.98 1.12
CA LYS A 17 5.92 13.69 2.20
C LYS A 17 5.66 13.08 3.59
N GLY A 18 4.55 12.36 3.75
CA GLY A 18 4.17 11.76 5.03
C GLY A 18 3.75 12.78 6.11
N PRO A 19 3.42 12.30 7.33
CA PRO A 19 2.85 13.11 8.41
C PRO A 19 3.81 14.13 9.02
N ASP A 20 5.12 13.92 8.89
CA ASP A 20 6.13 14.84 9.42
C ASP A 20 6.13 16.19 8.68
N ALA A 21 5.85 16.15 7.38
CA ALA A 21 5.91 17.31 6.49
C ALA A 21 4.55 17.66 5.81
N CYS A 22 3.47 16.95 6.11
CA CYS A 22 2.13 17.21 5.56
C CYS A 22 1.04 17.12 6.63
N GLU A 23 0.35 18.24 6.87
CA GLU A 23 -0.73 18.34 7.87
C GLU A 23 -1.90 17.37 7.56
N GLU A 24 -2.30 17.25 6.30
CA GLU A 24 -3.33 16.27 5.88
C GLU A 24 -2.91 14.82 6.19
N CYS A 25 -1.62 14.49 6.02
CA CYS A 25 -1.11 13.17 6.41
C CYS A 25 -1.11 12.99 7.92
N ARG A 26 -0.83 14.04 8.69
CA ARG A 26 -0.85 14.02 10.16
C ARG A 26 -2.26 13.77 10.70
N ILE A 27 -3.26 14.49 10.17
CA ILE A 27 -4.68 14.27 10.49
C ILE A 27 -5.12 12.87 10.08
N ALA A 28 -4.71 12.42 8.89
CA ALA A 28 -5.03 11.09 8.40
C ALA A 28 -4.42 9.98 9.29
N GLN A 29 -3.20 10.17 9.78
CA GLN A 29 -2.52 9.22 10.68
C GLN A 29 -3.29 9.03 11.99
N ALA A 30 -4.00 10.05 12.49
CA ALA A 30 -4.85 9.93 13.68
C ALA A 30 -5.98 8.90 13.52
N LYS A 31 -6.36 8.55 12.27
CA LYS A 31 -7.32 7.46 11.98
C LYS A 31 -6.73 6.06 12.19
N GLY A 32 -5.43 5.97 12.49
CA GLY A 32 -4.72 4.72 12.77
C GLY A 32 -4.34 3.92 11.52
N LEU A 33 -4.12 2.63 11.74
CA LEU A 33 -3.70 1.69 10.70
C LEU A 33 -4.90 0.90 10.16
N SER A 34 -4.94 0.66 8.85
CA SER A 34 -5.91 -0.24 8.23
C SER A 34 -5.22 -1.27 7.33
N PHE A 35 -5.88 -2.41 7.10
CA PHE A 35 -5.45 -3.31 6.03
C PHE A 35 -5.81 -2.69 4.69
N ALA A 36 -4.88 -2.68 3.76
CA ALA A 36 -5.10 -2.17 2.42
C ALA A 36 -4.57 -3.16 1.39
N LEU A 37 -5.36 -3.37 0.34
CA LEU A 37 -4.88 -3.93 -0.91
C LEU A 37 -4.21 -2.78 -1.67
N ILE A 38 -2.91 -2.89 -1.87
CA ILE A 38 -2.11 -1.88 -2.54
C ILE A 38 -1.47 -2.46 -3.80
N ARG A 39 -1.25 -1.61 -4.79
CA ARG A 39 -0.42 -1.92 -5.97
C ARG A 39 0.90 -1.19 -5.80
N VAL A 40 2.01 -1.93 -5.73
CA VAL A 40 3.36 -1.39 -5.61
C VAL A 40 4.05 -1.47 -6.97
N TYR A 41 4.63 -0.37 -7.41
CA TYR A 41 5.38 -0.28 -8.66
C TYR A 41 6.86 -0.52 -8.37
N LEU A 42 7.47 -1.49 -9.07
CA LEU A 42 8.87 -1.89 -8.82
C LEU A 42 9.91 -0.97 -9.49
N ARG A 43 9.45 0.01 -10.26
CA ARG A 43 10.28 1.05 -10.87
C ARG A 43 9.69 2.40 -10.54
N GLU A 44 10.56 3.36 -10.24
CA GLU A 44 10.20 4.74 -9.90
C GLU A 44 9.37 5.36 -11.02
N ARG A 45 8.22 5.94 -10.66
CA ARG A 45 7.54 6.95 -11.46
C ARG A 45 8.00 8.31 -10.97
N THR A 46 7.93 9.30 -11.85
CA THR A 46 8.19 10.72 -11.56
C THR A 46 7.06 11.38 -10.75
N SER A 47 6.19 10.60 -10.10
CA SER A 47 4.99 11.10 -9.41
C SER A 47 5.21 11.26 -7.91
N ALA A 48 4.58 12.26 -7.29
CA ALA A 48 4.66 12.48 -5.83
C ALA A 48 3.80 11.48 -5.03
N ARG A 49 4.04 10.17 -5.21
CA ARG A 49 3.30 9.09 -4.55
C ARG A 49 4.01 8.58 -3.30
N PRO A 50 3.26 8.08 -2.31
CA PRO A 50 3.86 7.44 -1.15
C PRO A 50 4.57 6.14 -1.55
N THR A 51 5.68 5.87 -0.88
CA THR A 51 6.48 4.66 -1.06
C THR A 51 6.27 3.69 0.07
N THR A 52 6.47 2.40 -0.21
CA THR A 52 6.49 1.36 0.81
C THR A 52 7.51 0.30 0.45
N GLU A 53 8.02 -0.38 1.47
CA GLU A 53 8.93 -1.50 1.29
C GLU A 53 8.15 -2.81 1.11
N VAL A 54 8.58 -3.64 0.17
CA VAL A 54 8.00 -4.97 -0.08
C VAL A 54 9.11 -6.00 -0.23
N TYR A 55 8.83 -7.24 0.16
CA TYR A 55 9.74 -8.35 -0.07
C TYR A 55 9.31 -9.12 -1.33
N VAL A 56 10.22 -9.22 -2.30
CA VAL A 56 10.04 -10.04 -3.51
C VAL A 56 11.10 -11.13 -3.46
N GLY A 57 10.67 -12.34 -3.06
CA GLY A 57 11.60 -13.39 -2.66
C GLY A 57 12.44 -12.95 -1.45
N CYS A 58 13.77 -13.07 -1.53
CA CYS A 58 14.68 -12.63 -0.47
C CYS A 58 15.18 -11.18 -0.63
N ARG A 59 14.59 -10.39 -1.54
CA ARG A 59 15.03 -9.02 -1.83
C ARG A 59 14.02 -8.00 -1.29
N ARG A 60 14.53 -7.04 -0.51
CA ARG A 60 13.80 -5.86 -0.07
C ARG A 60 13.79 -4.83 -1.21
N VAL A 61 12.60 -4.44 -1.66
CA VAL A 61 12.42 -3.43 -2.71
C VAL A 61 11.57 -2.29 -2.17
N VAL A 62 11.99 -1.05 -2.43
CA VAL A 62 11.20 0.15 -2.14
C VAL A 62 10.49 0.56 -3.43
N GLY A 63 9.18 0.72 -3.35
CA GLY A 63 8.38 1.12 -4.52
C GLY A 63 7.26 2.08 -4.14
N GLU A 64 6.89 2.95 -5.08
CA GLU A 64 5.67 3.74 -4.94
C GLU A 64 4.45 2.84 -4.94
N TYR A 65 3.38 3.24 -4.25
CA TYR A 65 2.16 2.45 -4.23
C TYR A 65 0.88 3.28 -4.41
N ASP A 66 -0.13 2.61 -4.98
CA ASP A 66 -1.53 3.06 -4.97
C ASP A 66 -2.35 2.20 -4.03
N ILE A 67 -3.30 2.82 -3.34
CA ILE A 67 -4.30 2.12 -2.55
C ILE A 67 -5.45 1.73 -3.48
N ILE A 68 -5.65 0.43 -3.68
CA ILE A 68 -6.81 -0.07 -4.42
C ILE A 68 -8.04 -0.03 -3.52
N LYS A 69 -7.91 -0.55 -2.29
CA LYS A 69 -9.01 -0.61 -1.32
C LYS A 69 -8.51 -0.81 0.10
N ARG A 70 -9.22 -0.25 1.08
CA ARG A 70 -9.00 -0.45 2.52
C ARG A 70 -10.05 -1.38 3.13
N PHE A 71 -9.66 -2.10 4.17
CA PHE A 71 -10.43 -3.14 4.83
C PHE A 71 -10.24 -3.06 6.35
N LYS A 72 -11.26 -3.51 7.09
CA LYS A 72 -11.19 -3.61 8.56
C LYS A 72 -10.31 -4.76 9.00
N SER A 73 -10.33 -5.88 8.27
CA SER A 73 -9.52 -7.07 8.58
C SER A 73 -8.69 -7.56 7.38
N LYS A 74 -7.65 -8.35 7.67
CA LYS A 74 -6.86 -9.04 6.63
C LYS A 74 -7.71 -10.05 5.86
N ASP A 75 -8.66 -10.69 6.55
CA ASP A 75 -9.56 -11.68 5.95
C ASP A 75 -10.49 -11.06 4.90
N ASP A 76 -11.06 -9.89 5.18
CA ASP A 76 -11.88 -9.14 4.22
C ASP A 76 -11.08 -8.80 2.95
N ALA A 77 -9.83 -8.39 3.13
CA ALA A 77 -8.94 -8.06 2.01
C ALA A 77 -8.66 -9.30 1.13
N LYS A 78 -8.43 -10.47 1.76
CA LYS A 78 -8.23 -11.74 1.05
C LYS A 78 -9.50 -12.17 0.31
N LYS A 79 -10.65 -12.14 0.98
CA LYS A 79 -11.95 -12.46 0.37
C LYS A 79 -12.24 -11.56 -0.83
N TYR A 80 -11.96 -10.27 -0.71
CA TYR A 80 -12.09 -9.33 -1.83
C TYR A 80 -11.16 -9.69 -2.99
N ALA A 81 -9.89 -9.99 -2.72
CA ALA A 81 -8.93 -10.38 -3.76
C ALA A 81 -9.38 -11.64 -4.50
N ILE A 82 -9.82 -12.68 -3.78
CA ILE A 82 -10.33 -13.93 -4.35
C ILE A 82 -11.59 -13.65 -5.21
N LYS A 83 -12.57 -12.93 -4.64
CA LYS A 83 -13.84 -12.60 -5.32
C LYS A 83 -13.60 -11.86 -6.64
N HIS A 84 -12.61 -10.97 -6.68
CA HIS A 84 -12.29 -10.16 -7.85
C HIS A 84 -11.15 -10.73 -8.71
N ARG A 85 -10.69 -11.96 -8.44
CA ARG A 85 -9.57 -12.63 -9.15
C ARG A 85 -8.31 -11.77 -9.22
N ILE A 86 -8.03 -11.06 -8.12
CA ILE A 86 -6.85 -10.22 -7.97
C ILE A 86 -5.72 -11.11 -7.46
N GLU A 87 -4.72 -11.36 -8.29
CA GLU A 87 -3.48 -12.01 -7.85
C GLU A 87 -2.78 -11.11 -6.83
N ILE A 88 -2.58 -11.66 -5.64
CA ILE A 88 -1.86 -11.02 -4.55
C ILE A 88 -0.60 -11.82 -4.22
N THR A 89 0.51 -11.13 -4.04
CA THR A 89 1.73 -11.72 -3.50
C THR A 89 1.61 -11.72 -1.98
N PHE A 90 1.90 -12.86 -1.35
CA PHE A 90 2.01 -12.94 0.10
C PHE A 90 3.47 -12.67 0.47
N ASP A 91 3.65 -11.77 1.44
CA ASP A 91 4.92 -11.54 2.14
C ASP A 91 5.30 -12.79 2.95
#